data_AF-A0A4Q6XP61-F1
#
_entry.id   AF-A0A4Q6XP61-F1
#
_cell.length_a   1.000
_cell.length_b   1.000
_cell.length_c   1.000
_cell.angle_alpha   90.00
_cell.angle_beta   90.00
_cell.angle_gamma   90.00
#
_symmetry.space_group_name_H-M   'P 1'
#
loop_
_entity.id
_entity.type
_entity.pdbx_description
1 polymer ?
#
loop_
_entity_poly.entity_id
_entity_poly.type
_entity_poly.pdbx_seq_one_letter_code
_entity_poly.pdbx_strand_id
1 'polypeptide(L)'
;MKTDDKLENIDSEDIDDLLIEIEKSFEISFADAELSSITTFGQLCDLVMEKIKLDNVDSCTTQQAFYKLRNAISITLQIDHKSISTDLPLTVILPHKERRHRTKKLERHLGIKLNILSPPGWLITTLGISLFASAGWLFVDTFVGALGILLTYSGFWFAQKVGKELRVETVGQLAEKITRENYVRSRRNPKTYNKNEIVDLLTDIFSENFGLDKSKLTREARLF
;
A
#
# COMPACT_ATOMS: atom_id res chain seq x y z
N MET A 1 2.10 24.64 12.82
CA MET A 1 1.43 25.35 11.72
C MET A 1 0.70 24.27 10.93
N LYS A 2 -0.62 24.13 11.08
CA LYS A 2 -1.39 23.11 10.35
C LYS A 2 -1.56 23.63 8.93
N THR A 3 -0.83 23.06 7.99
CA THR A 3 -1.17 23.18 6.57
C THR A 3 -2.62 22.69 6.43
N ASP A 4 -3.40 23.35 5.58
CA ASP A 4 -4.79 22.97 5.34
C ASP A 4 -4.75 21.60 4.63
N ASP A 5 -4.73 20.47 5.38
CA ASP A 5 -4.66 19.12 4.79
C ASP A 5 -5.99 18.80 4.09
N LYS A 6 -6.24 19.42 2.95
CA LYS A 6 -7.41 19.23 2.10
C LYS A 6 -6.98 18.44 0.87
N LEU A 7 -7.92 17.68 0.32
CA LEU A 7 -7.68 16.84 -0.85
C LEU A 7 -7.20 17.65 -2.07
N GLU A 8 -7.74 18.85 -2.28
CA GLU A 8 -7.36 19.78 -3.37
C GLU A 8 -5.92 20.32 -3.30
N ASN A 9 -5.23 20.12 -2.18
CA ASN A 9 -3.84 20.59 -2.01
C ASN A 9 -2.80 19.50 -2.28
N ILE A 10 -3.23 18.30 -2.64
CA ILE A 10 -2.33 17.20 -2.99
C ILE A 10 -1.86 17.39 -4.43
N ASP A 11 -0.61 17.06 -4.70
CA ASP A 11 -0.04 17.13 -6.04
C ASP A 11 -0.81 16.21 -6.99
N SER A 12 -1.12 16.69 -8.19
CA SER A 12 -1.81 15.89 -9.20
C SER A 12 -1.03 14.63 -9.58
N GLU A 13 0.31 14.67 -9.58
CA GLU A 13 1.13 13.49 -9.86
C GLU A 13 0.97 12.43 -8.76
N ASP A 14 0.87 12.85 -7.49
CA ASP A 14 0.62 11.95 -6.35
C ASP A 14 -0.78 11.30 -6.42
N ILE A 15 -1.78 12.04 -6.92
CA ILE A 15 -3.13 11.52 -7.18
C ILE A 15 -3.09 10.49 -8.31
N ASP A 16 -2.40 10.78 -9.41
CA ASP A 16 -2.28 9.87 -10.56
C ASP A 16 -1.62 8.54 -10.16
N ASP A 17 -0.56 8.60 -9.35
CA ASP A 17 0.09 7.41 -8.79
C ASP A 17 -0.88 6.58 -7.94
N LEU A 18 -1.72 7.22 -7.11
CA LEU A 18 -2.73 6.54 -6.31
C LEU A 18 -3.83 5.91 -7.18
N LEU A 19 -4.24 6.57 -8.26
CA LEU A 19 -5.22 6.02 -9.21
C LEU A 19 -4.70 4.71 -9.83
N ILE A 20 -3.41 4.64 -10.16
CA ILE A 20 -2.76 3.41 -10.65
C ILE A 20 -2.81 2.30 -9.58
N GLU A 21 -2.66 2.62 -8.29
CA GLU A 21 -2.80 1.65 -7.20
C GLU A 21 -4.24 1.14 -7.07
N ILE A 22 -5.23 2.03 -7.21
CA ILE A 22 -6.67 1.70 -7.19
C ILE A 22 -7.01 0.77 -8.36
N GLU A 23 -6.58 1.09 -9.59
CA GLU A 23 -6.76 0.24 -10.76
C GLU A 23 -6.26 -1.19 -10.52
N LYS A 24 -5.05 -1.32 -9.96
CA LYS A 24 -4.45 -2.62 -9.64
C LYS A 24 -5.23 -3.38 -8.58
N SER A 25 -5.70 -2.69 -7.53
CA SER A 25 -6.42 -3.32 -6.43
C SER A 25 -7.79 -3.86 -6.83
N PHE A 26 -8.54 -3.06 -7.59
CA PHE A 26 -9.88 -3.39 -8.06
C PHE A 26 -9.90 -4.13 -9.41
N GLU A 27 -8.74 -4.33 -10.05
CA GLU A 27 -8.59 -4.92 -11.39
C GLU A 27 -9.46 -4.19 -12.44
N ILE A 28 -9.50 -2.86 -12.37
CA ILE A 28 -10.20 -1.95 -13.28
C ILE A 28 -9.21 -1.10 -14.09
N SER A 29 -9.71 -0.34 -15.07
CA SER A 29 -8.92 0.66 -15.78
C SER A 29 -9.75 1.92 -16.08
N PHE A 30 -9.17 3.07 -15.78
CA PHE A 30 -9.70 4.39 -16.08
C PHE A 30 -9.25 4.84 -17.47
N ALA A 31 -10.11 5.55 -18.18
CA ALA A 31 -9.71 6.29 -19.36
C ALA A 31 -9.47 7.76 -19.01
N ASP A 32 -8.49 8.41 -19.63
CA ASP A 32 -8.15 9.82 -19.37
C ASP A 32 -9.35 10.77 -19.52
N ALA A 33 -10.23 10.47 -20.48
CA ALA A 33 -11.45 11.24 -20.72
C ALA A 33 -12.47 11.15 -19.56
N GLU A 34 -12.46 10.05 -18.80
CA GLU A 34 -13.34 9.87 -17.64
C GLU A 34 -12.80 10.66 -16.45
N LEU A 35 -11.49 10.55 -16.19
CA LEU A 35 -10.81 11.23 -15.08
C LEU A 35 -10.87 12.76 -15.22
N SER A 36 -10.74 13.28 -16.44
CA SER A 36 -10.82 14.73 -16.71
C SER A 36 -12.18 15.35 -16.39
N SER A 37 -13.23 14.55 -16.23
CA SER A 37 -14.57 15.03 -15.80
C SER A 37 -14.80 14.93 -14.29
N ILE A 38 -13.90 14.27 -13.56
CA ILE A 38 -14.00 14.08 -12.12
C ILE A 38 -13.42 15.30 -11.40
N THR A 39 -14.24 15.88 -10.53
CA THR A 39 -13.89 17.06 -9.72
C THR A 39 -13.93 16.78 -8.23
N THR A 40 -14.68 15.75 -7.80
CA THR A 40 -14.84 15.43 -6.37
C THR A 40 -14.52 13.98 -6.04
N PHE A 41 -14.13 13.74 -4.79
CA PHE A 41 -13.92 12.40 -4.24
C PHE A 41 -15.15 11.50 -4.37
N GLY A 42 -16.35 12.06 -4.22
CA GLY A 42 -17.60 11.32 -4.41
C GLY A 42 -17.78 10.83 -5.85
N GLN A 43 -17.44 11.67 -6.83
CA GLN A 43 -17.48 11.30 -8.25
C GLN A 43 -16.46 10.19 -8.57
N LEU A 44 -15.27 10.25 -7.98
CA LEU A 44 -14.28 9.18 -8.11
C LEU A 44 -14.79 7.85 -7.52
N CYS A 45 -15.40 7.89 -6.34
CA CYS A 45 -16.00 6.69 -5.73
C CYS A 45 -17.06 6.07 -6.63
N ASP A 46 -17.93 6.91 -7.22
CA ASP A 46 -18.98 6.45 -8.12
C ASP A 46 -18.38 5.83 -9.39
N LEU A 47 -17.34 6.45 -9.97
CA LEU A 47 -16.64 5.91 -11.15
C LEU A 47 -16.02 4.54 -10.85
N VAL A 48 -15.34 4.38 -9.71
CA VAL A 48 -14.78 3.07 -9.30
C VAL A 48 -15.88 2.02 -9.20
N MET A 49 -16.99 2.34 -8.55
CA MET A 49 -18.12 1.43 -8.42
C MET A 49 -18.75 1.05 -9.77
N GLU A 50 -18.85 2.01 -10.71
CA GLU A 50 -19.35 1.76 -12.06
C GLU A 50 -18.43 0.85 -12.87
N LYS A 51 -17.11 1.01 -12.69
CA LYS A 51 -16.09 0.22 -13.40
C LYS A 51 -16.02 -1.24 -12.94
N ILE A 52 -16.41 -1.54 -11.71
CA ILE A 52 -16.39 -2.90 -11.18
C ILE A 52 -17.53 -3.73 -11.78
N LYS A 53 -17.20 -4.53 -12.80
CA LYS A 53 -18.14 -5.45 -13.48
C LYS A 53 -18.15 -6.85 -12.84
N LEU A 54 -18.39 -6.90 -11.52
CA LEU A 54 -18.39 -8.12 -10.71
C LEU A 54 -19.74 -8.32 -10.01
N ASP A 55 -20.02 -9.54 -9.54
CA ASP A 55 -21.27 -9.82 -8.82
C ASP A 55 -21.23 -9.23 -7.40
N ASN A 56 -22.25 -8.48 -7.02
CA ASN A 56 -22.34 -7.97 -5.66
C ASN A 56 -22.72 -9.07 -4.67
N VAL A 57 -21.86 -9.30 -3.67
CA VAL A 57 -22.07 -10.27 -2.58
C VAL A 57 -21.73 -9.62 -1.24
N ASP A 58 -22.75 -9.45 -0.41
CA ASP A 58 -22.65 -8.79 0.90
C ASP A 58 -21.88 -9.65 1.91
N SER A 59 -20.57 -9.43 1.95
CA SER A 59 -19.62 -10.16 2.78
C SER A 59 -18.35 -9.32 2.91
N CYS A 60 -17.82 -9.21 4.12
CA CYS A 60 -16.65 -8.37 4.40
C CYS A 60 -15.39 -8.93 3.72
N THR A 61 -14.71 -8.11 2.91
CA THR A 61 -13.50 -8.53 2.21
C THR A 61 -12.29 -8.62 3.14
N THR A 62 -12.15 -7.71 4.10
CA THR A 62 -11.09 -7.78 5.13
C THR A 62 -11.15 -9.08 5.94
N GLN A 63 -12.36 -9.54 6.29
CA GLN A 63 -12.55 -10.82 6.95
C GLN A 63 -12.09 -11.99 6.06
N GLN A 64 -12.43 -11.95 4.77
CA GLN A 64 -11.98 -12.97 3.81
C GLN A 64 -10.46 -12.95 3.64
N ALA A 65 -9.84 -11.76 3.56
CA ALA A 65 -8.39 -11.59 3.53
C ALA A 65 -7.73 -12.19 4.77
N PHE A 66 -8.30 -11.92 5.96
CA PHE A 66 -7.82 -12.49 7.22
C PHE A 66 -7.85 -14.02 7.20
N TYR A 67 -8.97 -14.64 6.78
CA TYR A 67 -9.05 -16.10 6.71
C TYR A 67 -8.10 -16.69 5.66
N LYS A 68 -7.91 -16.03 4.51
CA LYS A 68 -6.90 -16.45 3.51
C LYS A 68 -5.49 -16.38 4.08
N LEU A 69 -5.15 -15.27 4.74
CA LEU A 69 -3.85 -15.08 5.37
C LEU A 69 -3.62 -16.09 6.49
N ARG A 70 -4.62 -16.33 7.35
CA ARG A 70 -4.60 -17.33 8.42
C ARG A 70 -4.31 -18.73 7.89
N ASN A 71 -5.00 -19.13 6.83
CA ASN A 71 -4.77 -20.40 6.16
C ASN A 71 -3.36 -20.49 5.57
N ALA A 72 -2.91 -19.44 4.88
CA ALA A 72 -1.57 -19.39 4.31
C ALA A 72 -0.47 -19.50 5.37
N ILE A 73 -0.62 -18.80 6.50
CA ILE A 73 0.30 -18.88 7.64
C ILE A 73 0.31 -20.28 8.21
N SER A 74 -0.86 -20.88 8.46
CA SER A 74 -0.94 -22.22 9.02
C SER A 74 -0.28 -23.27 8.14
N ILE A 75 -0.57 -23.27 6.83
CA ILE A 75 -0.02 -24.22 5.87
C ILE A 75 1.49 -24.01 5.67
N THR A 76 1.92 -22.76 5.46
CA THR A 76 3.31 -22.50 5.06
C THR A 76 4.27 -22.44 6.23
N LEU A 77 3.83 -21.98 7.39
CA LEU A 77 4.68 -21.78 8.58
C LEU A 77 4.41 -22.82 9.68
N GLN A 78 3.47 -23.75 9.46
CA GLN A 78 3.11 -24.83 10.40
C GLN A 78 2.70 -24.30 11.78
N ILE A 79 2.06 -23.13 11.80
CA ILE A 79 1.47 -22.55 13.01
C ILE A 79 0.03 -23.06 13.12
N ASP A 80 -0.39 -23.39 14.34
CA ASP A 80 -1.77 -23.84 14.58
C ASP A 80 -2.75 -22.78 14.09
N HIS A 81 -3.75 -23.22 13.32
CA HIS A 81 -4.76 -22.33 12.77
C HIS A 81 -5.46 -21.57 13.91
N LYS A 82 -5.78 -22.22 15.03
CA LYS A 82 -6.55 -21.59 16.13
C LYS A 82 -5.78 -20.49 16.85
N SER A 83 -4.46 -20.54 16.89
CA SER A 83 -3.64 -19.52 17.56
C SER A 83 -3.46 -18.24 16.75
N ILE A 84 -3.89 -18.20 15.49
CA ILE A 84 -3.78 -17.03 14.63
C ILE A 84 -5.04 -16.16 14.77
N SER A 85 -4.89 -15.05 15.48
CA SER A 85 -5.92 -14.02 15.67
C SER A 85 -5.49 -12.71 14.98
N THR A 86 -6.41 -11.73 14.90
CA THR A 86 -6.15 -10.43 14.28
C THR A 86 -5.15 -9.58 15.04
N ASP A 87 -5.09 -9.72 16.37
CA ASP A 87 -4.17 -9.05 17.28
C ASP A 87 -2.81 -9.75 17.38
N LEU A 88 -2.66 -10.95 16.81
CA LEU A 88 -1.39 -11.68 16.84
C LEU A 88 -0.28 -10.84 16.18
N PRO A 89 0.82 -10.53 16.90
CA PRO A 89 1.91 -9.76 16.34
C PRO A 89 2.62 -10.51 15.21
N LEU A 90 2.87 -9.82 14.09
CA LEU A 90 3.63 -10.38 12.96
C LEU A 90 5.06 -10.71 13.33
N THR A 91 5.63 -10.10 14.38
CA THR A 91 6.95 -10.44 14.89
C THR A 91 7.04 -11.87 15.42
N VAL A 92 5.93 -12.45 15.90
CA VAL A 92 5.83 -13.86 16.34
C VAL A 92 5.87 -14.80 15.12
N ILE A 93 5.17 -14.44 14.06
CA ILE A 93 5.03 -15.27 12.85
C ILE A 93 6.25 -15.11 11.92
N LEU A 94 6.78 -13.90 11.84
CA LEU A 94 7.87 -13.45 10.99
C LEU A 94 9.03 -12.90 11.84
N PRO A 95 9.73 -13.76 12.60
CA PRO A 95 10.85 -13.36 13.43
C PRO A 95 11.98 -12.79 12.58
N HIS A 96 12.69 -11.78 13.11
CA HIS A 96 13.66 -10.97 12.36
C HIS A 96 14.68 -11.78 11.54
N LYS A 97 15.17 -12.92 12.08
CA LYS A 97 16.15 -13.78 11.39
C LYS A 97 15.60 -14.40 10.09
N GLU A 98 14.36 -14.89 10.12
CA GLU A 98 13.74 -15.64 9.00
C GLU A 98 12.70 -14.82 8.23
N ARG A 99 12.42 -13.59 8.68
CA ARG A 99 11.35 -12.71 8.21
C ARG A 99 11.23 -12.69 6.69
N ARG A 100 12.31 -12.36 5.99
CA ARG A 100 12.31 -12.29 4.51
C ARG A 100 12.01 -13.63 3.82
N HIS A 101 12.52 -14.73 4.36
CA HIS A 101 12.25 -16.06 3.80
C HIS A 101 10.79 -16.45 4.01
N ARG A 102 10.27 -16.28 5.24
CA ARG A 102 8.88 -16.58 5.57
C ARG A 102 7.88 -15.69 4.83
N THR A 103 8.14 -14.38 4.72
CA THR A 103 7.33 -13.45 3.91
C THR A 103 7.28 -13.91 2.46
N LYS A 104 8.41 -14.26 1.84
CA LYS A 104 8.42 -14.78 0.46
C LYS A 104 7.65 -16.10 0.32
N LYS A 105 7.68 -16.96 1.34
CA LYS A 105 6.90 -18.21 1.35
C LYS A 105 5.41 -17.93 1.38
N LEU A 106 4.98 -16.96 2.19
CA LEU A 106 3.59 -16.48 2.23
C LEU A 106 3.17 -15.86 0.90
N GLU A 107 3.97 -14.94 0.34
CA GLU A 107 3.68 -14.30 -0.95
C GLU A 107 3.49 -15.32 -2.07
N ARG A 108 4.36 -16.34 -2.15
CA ARG A 108 4.27 -17.40 -3.15
C ARG A 108 3.01 -18.24 -3.01
N HIS A 109 2.59 -18.52 -1.77
CA HIS A 109 1.38 -19.30 -1.51
C HIS A 109 0.10 -18.49 -1.76
N LEU A 110 0.11 -17.20 -1.40
CA LEU A 110 -1.02 -16.29 -1.62
C LEU A 110 -1.15 -15.82 -3.07
N GLY A 111 -0.06 -15.82 -3.84
CA GLY A 111 -0.02 -15.19 -5.16
C GLY A 111 -0.09 -13.66 -5.11
N ILE A 112 0.18 -13.06 -3.94
CA ILE A 112 0.08 -11.62 -3.68
C ILE A 112 1.41 -11.12 -3.11
N LYS A 113 1.84 -9.93 -3.52
CA LYS A 113 2.98 -9.24 -2.91
C LYS A 113 2.53 -8.51 -1.67
N LEU A 114 3.16 -8.80 -0.53
CA LEU A 114 2.74 -8.25 0.76
C LEU A 114 3.37 -6.88 1.03
N ASN A 115 4.55 -6.61 0.46
CA ASN A 115 5.28 -5.34 0.60
C ASN A 115 5.39 -4.81 2.06
N ILE A 116 5.46 -5.73 3.02
CA ILE A 116 5.52 -5.42 4.46
C ILE A 116 6.93 -5.18 4.99
N LEU A 117 7.96 -5.32 4.16
CA LEU A 117 9.36 -5.20 4.58
C LEU A 117 9.97 -3.90 4.08
N SER A 118 10.53 -3.12 5.01
CA SER A 118 11.25 -1.88 4.72
C SER A 118 12.68 -1.91 5.25
N PRO A 119 13.59 -1.09 4.68
CA PRO A 119 14.88 -0.81 5.30
C PRO A 119 14.71 -0.07 6.63
N PRO A 120 15.69 -0.17 7.54
CA PRO A 120 15.63 0.54 8.81
C PRO A 120 15.70 2.06 8.58
N GLY A 121 14.93 2.82 9.35
CA GLY A 121 14.77 4.27 9.16
C GLY A 121 16.09 5.04 9.18
N TRP A 122 16.99 4.72 10.11
CA TRP A 122 18.30 5.38 10.20
C TRP A 122 19.12 5.23 8.91
N LEU A 123 19.05 4.08 8.23
CA LEU A 123 19.76 3.84 6.98
C LEU A 123 19.20 4.72 5.86
N ILE A 124 17.88 4.81 5.77
CA ILE A 124 17.18 5.68 4.80
C ILE A 124 17.59 7.14 5.04
N THR A 125 17.58 7.61 6.29
CA THR A 125 17.99 8.97 6.64
C THR A 125 19.44 9.25 6.27
N THR A 126 20.37 8.33 6.57
CA THR A 126 21.79 8.52 6.23
C THR A 126 22.03 8.57 4.72
N LEU A 127 21.37 7.71 3.94
CA LEU A 127 21.44 7.73 2.48
C LEU A 127 20.82 9.00 1.91
N GLY A 128 19.72 9.49 2.48
CA GLY A 128 19.10 10.76 2.09
C GLY A 128 20.03 11.95 2.31
N ILE A 129 20.65 12.08 3.49
CA ILE A 129 21.63 13.14 3.77
C ILE A 129 22.80 13.06 2.78
N SER A 130 23.31 11.84 2.52
CA SER A 130 24.41 11.64 1.57
C SER A 130 24.03 12.02 0.14
N LEU A 131 22.77 11.85 -0.27
CA LEU A 131 22.27 12.25 -1.58
C LEU A 131 22.28 13.78 -1.72
N PHE A 132 21.75 14.51 -0.73
CA PHE A 132 21.77 15.97 -0.72
C PHE A 132 23.20 16.54 -0.71
N ALA A 133 24.09 15.94 0.09
CA ALA A 133 25.51 16.32 0.09
C ALA A 133 26.16 16.12 -1.29
N SER A 134 25.87 15.01 -1.96
CA SER A 134 26.39 14.71 -3.31
C SER A 134 25.85 15.67 -4.36
N ALA A 135 24.56 16.03 -4.27
CA ALA A 135 23.93 17.02 -5.15
C ALA A 135 24.55 18.41 -4.97
N GLY A 136 24.83 18.83 -3.72
CA GLY A 136 25.56 20.08 -3.46
C GLY A 136 26.98 20.06 -4.03
N TRP A 137 27.63 18.89 -4.03
CA TRP A 137 28.99 18.74 -4.55
C TRP A 137 29.08 18.83 -6.07
N LEU A 138 27.98 18.62 -6.81
CA LEU A 138 27.94 18.78 -8.27
C LEU A 138 28.36 20.18 -8.73
N PHE A 139 28.12 21.20 -7.90
CA PHE A 139 28.48 22.59 -8.19
C PHE A 139 29.98 22.89 -8.01
N VAL A 140 30.70 22.03 -7.27
CA VAL A 140 32.15 22.15 -7.06
C VAL A 140 32.90 21.25 -8.03
N ASP A 141 32.48 19.98 -8.12
CA ASP A 141 33.05 18.98 -9.01
C ASP A 141 31.94 18.03 -9.50
N THR A 142 31.62 18.14 -10.79
CA THR A 142 30.56 17.35 -11.43
C THR A 142 30.84 15.85 -11.35
N PHE A 143 32.10 15.41 -11.47
CA PHE A 143 32.44 13.99 -11.47
C PHE A 143 32.27 13.37 -10.08
N VAL A 144 32.76 14.05 -9.05
CA VAL A 144 32.63 13.60 -7.66
C VAL A 144 31.16 13.59 -7.22
N GLY A 145 30.41 14.65 -7.54
CA GLY A 145 28.98 14.71 -7.23
C GLY A 145 28.18 13.60 -7.94
N ALA A 146 28.46 13.34 -9.22
CA ALA A 146 27.80 12.28 -9.98
C ALA A 146 28.13 10.88 -9.41
N LEU A 147 29.38 10.63 -9.02
CA LEU A 147 29.77 9.38 -8.39
C LEU A 147 29.05 9.18 -7.04
N GLY A 148 28.92 10.23 -6.24
CA GLY A 148 28.17 10.21 -4.97
C GLY A 148 26.68 9.89 -5.16
N ILE A 149 26.05 10.46 -6.19
CA ILE A 149 24.66 10.15 -6.55
C ILE A 149 24.52 8.68 -6.96
N LEU A 150 25.43 8.15 -7.79
CA LEU A 150 25.40 6.74 -8.19
C LEU A 150 25.57 5.78 -7.00
N LEU A 151 26.46 6.11 -6.07
CA LEU A 151 26.69 5.31 -4.86
C LEU A 151 25.46 5.32 -3.94
N THR A 152 24.86 6.48 -3.72
CA THR A 152 23.65 6.60 -2.88
C THR A 152 22.46 5.91 -3.51
N TYR A 153 22.24 6.07 -4.81
CA TYR A 153 21.21 5.32 -5.56
C TYR A 153 21.38 3.80 -5.42
N SER A 154 22.61 3.30 -5.59
CA SER A 154 22.92 1.88 -5.40
C SER A 154 22.69 1.43 -3.95
N GLY A 155 23.00 2.30 -2.99
CA GLY A 155 22.74 2.10 -1.56
C GLY A 155 21.24 1.97 -1.25
N PHE A 156 20.40 2.84 -1.81
CA PHE A 156 18.94 2.76 -1.68
C PHE A 156 18.39 1.47 -2.28
N TRP A 157 18.83 1.12 -3.49
CA TRP A 157 18.44 -0.13 -4.14
C TRP A 157 18.80 -1.36 -3.31
N PHE A 158 20.01 -1.39 -2.72
CA PHE A 158 20.43 -2.47 -1.84
C PHE A 158 19.66 -2.50 -0.52
N ALA A 159 19.42 -1.34 0.08
CA ALA A 159 18.67 -1.19 1.33
C ALA A 159 17.24 -1.74 1.20
N GLN A 160 16.54 -1.40 0.12
CA GLN A 160 15.20 -1.95 -0.16
C GLN A 160 15.22 -3.48 -0.31
N LYS A 161 16.29 -4.04 -0.86
CA LYS A 161 16.41 -5.49 -1.06
C LYS A 161 16.68 -6.25 0.24
N VAL A 162 17.36 -5.63 1.20
CA VAL A 162 17.80 -6.25 2.46
C VAL A 162 16.89 -5.91 3.65
N GLY A 163 16.03 -4.89 3.51
CA GLY A 163 15.10 -4.44 4.52
C GLY A 163 14.34 -5.57 5.22
N LYS A 164 14.26 -5.46 6.55
CA LYS A 164 13.58 -6.41 7.43
C LYS A 164 12.64 -5.72 8.39
N GLU A 165 12.53 -4.40 8.43
CA GLU A 165 11.56 -3.75 9.31
C GLU A 165 10.14 -4.02 8.82
N LEU A 166 9.22 -4.24 9.76
CA LEU A 166 7.81 -4.50 9.42
C LEU A 166 7.06 -3.17 9.33
N ARG A 167 6.29 -2.97 8.26
CA ARG A 167 5.41 -1.80 8.08
C ARG A 167 4.07 -1.91 8.80
N VAL A 168 3.73 -3.11 9.25
CA VAL A 168 2.49 -3.46 9.96
C VAL A 168 2.84 -4.34 11.15
N GLU A 169 2.08 -4.22 12.22
CA GLU A 169 2.38 -4.85 13.50
C GLU A 169 1.68 -6.19 13.68
N THR A 170 0.41 -6.29 13.24
CA THR A 170 -0.45 -7.46 13.51
C THR A 170 -0.97 -8.14 12.25
N VAL A 171 -1.45 -9.38 12.39
CA VAL A 171 -2.08 -10.13 11.29
C VAL A 171 -3.34 -9.42 10.77
N GLY A 172 -4.10 -8.76 11.65
CA GLY A 172 -5.27 -7.97 11.28
C GLY A 172 -4.92 -6.79 10.39
N GLN A 173 -3.91 -6.00 10.79
CA GLN A 173 -3.41 -4.88 9.97
C GLN A 173 -2.87 -5.36 8.61
N LEU A 174 -2.26 -6.55 8.56
CA LEU A 174 -1.85 -7.15 7.29
C LEU A 174 -3.05 -7.55 6.42
N ALA A 175 -4.12 -8.07 7.01
CA ALA A 175 -5.34 -8.39 6.27
C ALA A 175 -6.01 -7.14 5.69
N GLU A 176 -6.06 -6.04 6.46
CA GLU A 176 -6.53 -4.73 6.00
C GLU A 176 -5.67 -4.20 4.86
N LYS A 177 -4.35 -4.24 5.01
CA LYS A 177 -3.39 -3.83 3.98
C LYS A 177 -3.57 -4.61 2.67
N ILE A 178 -3.64 -5.95 2.73
CA ILE A 178 -3.83 -6.79 1.53
C ILE A 178 -5.18 -6.48 0.87
N THR A 179 -6.21 -6.17 1.67
CA THR A 179 -7.53 -5.80 1.14
C THR A 179 -7.48 -4.49 0.38
N ARG A 180 -6.79 -3.46 0.91
CA ARG A 180 -6.62 -2.17 0.23
C ARG A 180 -5.81 -2.27 -1.05
N GLU A 181 -4.70 -3.01 -1.02
CA GLU A 181 -3.78 -3.10 -2.17
C GLU A 181 -4.19 -4.15 -3.22
N ASN A 182 -5.02 -5.13 -2.85
CA ASN A 182 -5.37 -6.27 -3.70
C ASN A 182 -6.82 -6.72 -3.44
N TYR A 183 -7.78 -5.80 -3.56
CA TYR A 183 -9.18 -6.02 -3.19
C TYR A 183 -9.80 -7.26 -3.85
N VAL A 184 -9.76 -7.34 -5.18
CA VAL A 184 -10.37 -8.46 -5.93
C VAL A 184 -9.73 -9.80 -5.55
N ARG A 185 -8.41 -9.81 -5.38
CA ARG A 185 -7.67 -11.02 -5.00
C ARG A 185 -7.87 -11.42 -3.55
N SER A 186 -8.32 -10.50 -2.70
CA SER A 186 -8.66 -10.77 -1.30
C SER A 186 -9.98 -11.52 -1.16
N ARG A 187 -10.91 -11.35 -2.12
CA ARG A 187 -12.20 -12.05 -2.17
C ARG A 187 -12.02 -13.56 -2.36
N ARG A 188 -12.78 -14.37 -1.64
CA ARG A 188 -12.80 -15.84 -1.81
C ARG A 188 -13.21 -16.23 -3.23
N ASN A 189 -14.18 -15.52 -3.79
CA ASN A 189 -14.53 -15.59 -5.21
C ASN A 189 -14.10 -14.28 -5.89
N PRO A 190 -13.06 -14.28 -6.74
CA PRO A 190 -12.59 -13.10 -7.46
C PRO A 190 -13.64 -12.49 -8.40
N LYS A 191 -14.72 -13.21 -8.73
CA LYS A 191 -15.83 -12.67 -9.55
C LYS A 191 -16.85 -11.85 -8.75
N THR A 192 -16.55 -11.54 -7.49
CA THR A 192 -17.49 -10.86 -6.60
C THR A 192 -16.84 -9.65 -5.94
N TYR A 193 -17.67 -8.67 -5.60
CA TYR A 193 -17.29 -7.53 -4.74
C TYR A 193 -18.40 -7.25 -3.74
N ASN A 194 -18.14 -6.40 -2.76
CA ASN A 194 -19.17 -5.86 -1.88
C ASN A 194 -19.26 -4.36 -2.12
N LYS A 195 -20.35 -3.91 -2.74
CA LYS A 195 -20.57 -2.49 -3.04
C LYS A 195 -20.56 -1.60 -1.79
N ASN A 196 -20.96 -2.15 -0.64
CA ASN A 196 -21.16 -1.38 0.60
C ASN A 196 -19.84 -0.97 1.27
N GLU A 197 -18.71 -1.57 0.89
CA GLU A 197 -17.40 -1.28 1.51
C GLU A 197 -16.46 -0.45 0.62
N ILE A 198 -16.85 -0.15 -0.63
CA ILE A 198 -15.98 0.50 -1.61
C ILE A 198 -15.64 1.93 -1.22
N VAL A 199 -16.64 2.71 -0.81
CA VAL A 199 -16.43 4.11 -0.39
C VAL A 199 -15.50 4.15 0.83
N ASP A 200 -15.77 3.33 1.84
CA ASP A 200 -14.93 3.26 3.05
C ASP A 200 -13.50 2.82 2.70
N LEU A 201 -13.32 1.86 1.79
CA LEU A 201 -12.00 1.42 1.36
C LEU A 201 -11.23 2.51 0.62
N LEU A 202 -11.89 3.25 -0.28
CA LEU A 202 -11.29 4.39 -0.97
C LEU A 202 -10.93 5.51 0.01
N THR A 203 -11.79 5.79 0.99
CA THR A 203 -11.50 6.74 2.06
C THR A 203 -10.27 6.32 2.84
N ASP A 204 -10.13 5.04 3.16
CA ASP A 204 -8.96 4.49 3.85
C ASP A 204 -7.68 4.61 2.99
N ILE A 205 -7.78 4.29 1.69
CA ILE A 205 -6.66 4.40 0.75
C ILE A 205 -6.16 5.86 0.66
N PHE A 206 -7.05 6.83 0.46
CA PHE A 206 -6.68 8.25 0.39
C PHE A 206 -6.14 8.77 1.73
N SER A 207 -6.78 8.39 2.85
CA SER A 207 -6.36 8.81 4.19
C SER A 207 -4.96 8.30 4.54
N GLU A 208 -4.65 7.04 4.23
CA GLU A 208 -3.33 6.46 4.51
C GLU A 208 -2.23 6.97 3.58
N ASN A 209 -2.51 7.10 2.27
CA ASN A 209 -1.49 7.52 1.32
C ASN A 209 -1.11 8.99 1.48
N PHE A 210 -2.07 9.86 1.82
CA PHE A 210 -1.85 11.30 1.91
C PHE A 210 -1.85 11.85 3.35
N GLY A 211 -2.05 11.01 4.36
CA GLY A 211 -2.14 11.44 5.76
C GLY A 211 -3.35 12.34 6.06
N LEU A 212 -4.41 12.26 5.23
CA LEU A 212 -5.62 13.06 5.39
C LEU A 212 -6.51 12.48 6.49
N ASP A 213 -7.15 13.36 7.26
CA ASP A 213 -8.23 12.96 8.16
C ASP A 213 -9.44 12.48 7.33
N LYS A 214 -9.95 11.27 7.64
CA LYS A 214 -11.11 10.67 6.95
C LYS A 214 -12.33 11.61 6.92
N SER A 215 -12.51 12.44 7.95
CA SER A 215 -13.60 13.42 8.00
C SER A 215 -13.55 14.47 6.89
N LYS A 216 -12.39 14.67 6.25
CA LYS A 216 -12.19 15.59 5.14
C LYS A 216 -12.46 14.96 3.77
N LEU A 217 -12.50 13.63 3.69
CA LEU A 217 -12.79 12.87 2.47
C LEU A 217 -14.30 12.72 2.28
N THR A 218 -14.99 13.85 2.20
CA THR A 218 -16.43 13.90 1.94
C THR A 218 -16.72 13.75 0.44
N ARG A 219 -17.97 13.44 0.07
CA ARG A 219 -18.37 13.32 -1.35
C ARG A 219 -18.15 14.61 -2.15
N GLU A 220 -18.17 15.77 -1.50
CA GLU A 220 -17.95 17.08 -2.12
C GLU A 220 -16.49 17.56 -2.05
N ALA A 221 -15.60 16.78 -1.43
CA ALA A 221 -14.18 17.12 -1.36
C ALA A 221 -13.58 17.18 -2.76
N ARG A 222 -12.97 18.31 -3.12
CA ARG A 222 -12.35 18.53 -4.42
C ARG A 222 -11.06 17.74 -4.56
N LEU A 223 -10.86 17.12 -5.72
CA LEU A 223 -9.63 16.39 -6.08
C LEU A 223 -8.57 17.30 -6.70
N PHE A 224 -8.99 18.32 -7.45
CA PHE A 224 -8.17 19.29 -8.16
C PHE A 224 -8.73 20.71 -8.00
#